data_AF-M9RZ51-F1
#
_entry.id   AF-M9RZ51-F1
#
_cell.length_a   1.000
_cell.length_b   1.000
_cell.length_c   1.000
_cell.angle_alpha   90.00
_cell.angle_beta   90.00
_cell.angle_gamma   90.00
#
_symmetry.space_group_name_H-M   'P 1'
#
loop_
_entity.id
_entity.type
_entity.pdbx_description
1 polymer ?
#
loop_
_entity_poly.entity_id
_entity_poly.type
_entity_poly.pdbx_seq_one_letter_code
_entity_poly.pdbx_strand_id
1 'polypeptide(L)'
;FSLFDKDGDGQITTKELGTVMRSLGQNPSESELQDMINEVDADNNGTIDFPEFLTMMARKMKDTDSEEEIREAFKVFDRDNNGFISAA
;
A
#
# COMPACT_ATOMS: atom_id res chain seq x y z
N PHE A 1 -0.80 13.00 0.62
CA PHE A 1 0.22 13.64 -0.24
C PHE A 1 1.19 14.47 0.58
N SER A 2 0.80 15.61 1.17
CA SER A 2 1.70 16.49 1.97
C SER A 2 2.32 15.87 3.24
N LEU A 3 1.85 14.68 3.64
CA LEU A 3 2.52 13.91 4.69
C LEU A 3 3.82 13.27 4.16
N PHE A 4 3.81 12.89 2.88
CA PHE A 4 4.88 12.23 2.14
C PHE A 4 5.81 13.26 1.50
N ASP A 5 5.28 14.14 0.65
CA ASP A 5 6.01 15.27 0.07
C ASP A 5 6.37 16.28 1.17
N LYS A 6 7.65 16.31 1.56
CA LYS A 6 8.16 17.10 2.69
C LYS A 6 8.68 18.46 2.25
N ASP A 7 9.23 18.54 1.05
CA ASP A 7 9.79 19.77 0.51
C ASP A 7 8.76 20.58 -0.30
N GLY A 8 7.61 19.98 -0.62
CA GLY A 8 6.49 20.63 -1.29
C GLY A 8 6.72 20.78 -2.79
N ASP A 9 7.58 19.97 -3.40
CA ASP A 9 7.91 20.05 -4.82
C ASP A 9 6.83 19.41 -5.72
N GLY A 10 5.84 18.74 -5.12
CA GLY A 10 4.74 18.10 -5.83
C GLY A 10 5.05 16.68 -6.30
N GLN A 11 6.19 16.12 -5.88
CA GLN A 11 6.64 14.76 -6.17
C GLN A 11 6.99 14.05 -4.86
N ILE A 12 6.94 12.73 -4.85
CA ILE A 12 7.34 11.92 -3.70
C ILE A 12 8.53 11.08 -4.13
N THR A 13 9.67 11.37 -3.55
CA THR A 13 10.90 10.59 -3.76
C THR A 13 10.90 9.30 -2.94
N THR A 14 11.74 8.33 -3.31
CA THR A 14 11.99 7.11 -2.51
C THR A 14 12.36 7.42 -1.06
N LYS A 15 13.11 8.50 -0.84
CA LYS A 15 13.53 8.95 0.50
C LYS A 15 12.36 9.43 1.34
N GLU A 16 11.47 10.18 0.75
CA GLU A 16 10.27 10.71 1.41
C GLU A 16 9.28 9.60 1.72
N LEU A 17 9.04 8.71 0.74
CA LEU A 17 8.24 7.51 0.94
C LEU A 17 8.78 6.67 2.11
N GLY A 18 10.09 6.38 2.10
CA GLY A 18 10.74 5.61 3.15
C GLY A 18 10.69 6.29 4.52
N THR A 19 10.78 7.63 4.58
CA THR A 19 10.69 8.38 5.83
C THR A 19 9.31 8.25 6.47
N VAL A 20 8.25 8.33 5.65
CA VAL A 20 6.89 8.13 6.15
C VAL A 20 6.63 6.68 6.54
N MET A 21 7.05 5.71 5.73
CA MET A 21 6.87 4.28 6.06
C MET A 21 7.56 3.91 7.37
N ARG A 22 8.78 4.40 7.60
CA ARG A 22 9.49 4.26 8.89
C ARG A 22 8.77 4.94 10.05
N SER A 23 8.17 6.11 9.82
CA SER A 23 7.37 6.80 10.83
C SER A 23 6.08 6.05 11.18
N LEU A 24 5.57 5.22 10.27
CA LEU A 24 4.42 4.33 10.48
C LEU A 24 4.81 2.96 11.08
N GLY A 25 6.09 2.77 11.43
CA GLY A 25 6.58 1.53 12.03
C GLY A 25 6.96 0.42 11.04
N GLN A 26 6.97 0.71 9.73
CA GLN A 26 7.43 -0.21 8.70
C GLN A 26 8.91 0.06 8.38
N ASN A 27 9.70 -0.95 8.03
CA ASN A 27 11.11 -0.72 7.69
C ASN A 27 11.48 -1.29 6.31
N PRO A 28 10.93 -0.72 5.23
CA PRO A 28 11.21 -1.18 3.87
C PRO A 28 12.66 -0.86 3.48
N SER A 29 13.23 -1.77 2.68
CA SER A 29 14.51 -1.60 2.01
C SER A 29 14.42 -0.60 0.86
N GLU A 30 15.56 -0.07 0.38
CA GLU A 30 15.56 0.80 -0.80
C GLU A 30 15.02 0.11 -2.04
N SER A 31 15.26 -1.21 -2.20
CA SER A 31 14.71 -1.98 -3.32
C SER A 31 13.19 -2.02 -3.26
N GLU A 32 12.61 -2.33 -2.10
CA GLU A 32 11.15 -2.36 -1.93
C GLU A 32 10.53 -0.98 -2.17
N LEU A 33 11.18 0.10 -1.71
CA LEU A 33 10.72 1.46 -1.98
C LEU A 33 10.77 1.78 -3.47
N GLN A 34 11.83 1.38 -4.16
CA GLN A 34 11.96 1.59 -5.60
C GLN A 34 10.93 0.78 -6.37
N ASP A 35 10.69 -0.48 -5.98
CA ASP A 35 9.68 -1.34 -6.60
C ASP A 35 8.28 -0.73 -6.42
N MET A 36 7.96 -0.20 -5.23
CA MET A 36 6.71 0.50 -4.98
C MET A 36 6.52 1.75 -5.85
N ILE A 37 7.60 2.50 -6.12
CA ILE A 37 7.54 3.64 -7.05
C ILE A 37 7.33 3.13 -8.46
N ASN A 38 8.15 2.18 -8.92
CA ASN A 38 8.10 1.63 -10.28
C ASN A 38 6.74 1.02 -10.65
N GLU A 39 5.97 0.54 -9.68
CA GLU A 39 4.62 0.00 -9.90
C GLU A 39 3.60 1.06 -10.35
N VAL A 40 3.83 2.33 -10.02
CA VAL A 40 2.88 3.43 -10.24
C VAL A 40 3.46 4.61 -11.01
N ASP A 41 4.78 4.68 -11.13
CA ASP A 41 5.55 5.61 -11.95
C ASP A 41 5.30 5.34 -13.45
N ALA A 42 4.32 6.05 -14.00
CA ALA A 42 3.87 5.86 -15.36
C ALA A 42 4.78 6.62 -16.35
N ASP A 43 5.37 7.72 -15.93
CA ASP A 43 6.25 8.55 -16.74
C ASP A 43 7.74 8.17 -16.64
N ASN A 44 8.07 7.23 -15.72
CA ASN A 44 9.40 6.70 -15.44
C ASN A 44 10.38 7.78 -14.95
N ASN A 45 9.88 8.76 -14.20
CA ASN A 45 10.70 9.84 -13.64
C ASN A 45 11.40 9.43 -12.32
N GLY A 46 11.08 8.26 -11.76
CA GLY A 46 11.66 7.72 -10.53
C GLY A 46 11.09 8.33 -9.25
N THR A 47 9.98 9.05 -9.34
CA THR A 47 9.23 9.67 -8.26
C THR A 47 7.73 9.38 -8.44
N ILE A 48 6.91 9.73 -7.45
CA ILE A 48 5.46 9.60 -7.55
C ILE A 48 4.85 11.00 -7.55
N ASP A 49 4.20 11.38 -8.63
CA ASP A 49 3.44 12.63 -8.69
C ASP A 49 2.06 12.49 -8.01
N PHE A 50 1.31 13.59 -7.91
CA PHE A 50 -0.01 13.56 -7.27
C PHE A 50 -1.02 12.60 -7.96
N PRO A 51 -1.21 12.63 -9.29
CA PRO A 51 -2.00 11.63 -10.02
C PRO A 51 -1.60 10.17 -9.78
N GLU A 52 -0.31 9.86 -9.80
CA GLU A 52 0.23 8.51 -9.58
C GLU A 52 -0.01 8.06 -8.14
N PHE A 53 0.17 8.96 -7.17
CA PHE A 53 -0.14 8.69 -5.76
C PHE A 53 -1.62 8.35 -5.55
N LEU A 54 -2.54 9.05 -6.23
CA LEU A 54 -3.96 8.74 -6.17
C LEU A 54 -4.26 7.35 -6.76
N THR A 55 -3.61 7.01 -7.87
CA THR A 55 -3.74 5.69 -8.50
C THR A 55 -3.23 4.59 -7.57
N MET A 56 -2.08 4.79 -6.94
CA MET A 56 -1.52 3.89 -5.94
C MET A 56 -2.49 3.68 -4.76
N MET A 57 -2.97 4.77 -4.16
CA MET A 57 -3.86 4.73 -3.00
C MET A 57 -5.20 4.09 -3.33
N ALA A 58 -5.78 4.40 -4.49
CA ALA A 58 -7.05 3.81 -4.93
C ALA A 58 -6.91 2.28 -5.12
N ARG A 59 -5.79 1.82 -5.67
CA ARG A 59 -5.52 0.39 -5.86
C ARG A 59 -5.32 -0.32 -4.52
N LYS A 60 -4.54 0.27 -3.61
CA LYS A 60 -4.24 -0.31 -2.29
C LYS A 60 -5.46 -0.34 -1.36
N MET A 61 -6.33 0.67 -1.43
CA MET A 61 -7.62 0.65 -0.73
C MET A 61 -8.49 -0.50 -1.24
N LYS A 62 -8.61 -0.66 -2.56
CA LYS A 62 -9.38 -1.75 -3.17
C LYS A 62 -8.86 -3.14 -2.79
N ASP A 63 -7.55 -3.32 -2.72
CA ASP A 63 -6.95 -4.61 -2.32
C ASP A 63 -7.18 -4.90 -0.82
N THR A 64 -7.11 -3.87 0.04
CA THR A 64 -7.40 -4.02 1.48
C THR A 64 -8.87 -4.35 1.71
N ASP A 65 -9.78 -3.65 1.03
CA ASP A 65 -11.22 -3.92 1.08
C ASP A 65 -11.52 -5.36 0.60
N SER A 66 -10.80 -5.83 -0.43
CA SER A 66 -10.92 -7.20 -0.93
C SER A 66 -10.42 -8.24 0.08
N GLU A 67 -9.32 -7.98 0.80
CA GLU A 67 -8.84 -8.86 1.88
C GLU A 67 -9.85 -8.94 3.03
N GLU A 68 -10.40 -7.80 3.45
CA GLU A 68 -11.45 -7.75 4.48
C GLU A 68 -12.71 -8.49 4.03
N GLU A 69 -13.16 -8.32 2.79
CA GLU A 69 -14.30 -9.07 2.23
C GLU A 69 -14.04 -10.58 2.21
N ILE A 70 -12.84 -11.02 1.79
CA ILE A 70 -12.48 -12.44 1.78
C ILE A 70 -12.40 -12.99 3.21
N ARG A 71 -11.93 -12.19 4.16
CA ARG A 71 -11.86 -12.57 5.58
C ARG A 71 -13.23 -12.68 6.21
N GLU A 72 -14.14 -11.74 5.93
CA GLU A 72 -15.52 -11.81 6.37
C GLU A 72 -16.26 -12.98 5.71
N ALA A 73 -16.05 -13.22 4.42
CA ALA A 73 -16.56 -14.41 3.74
C ALA A 73 -16.05 -15.70 4.39
N PHE A 74 -14.76 -15.77 4.76
CA PHE A 74 -14.19 -16.92 5.45
C PHE A 74 -14.82 -17.14 6.84
N LYS A 75 -15.07 -16.07 7.61
CA LYS A 75 -15.76 -16.13 8.91
C LYS A 75 -17.19 -16.66 8.82
N VAL A 76 -17.89 -16.47 7.69
CA VAL A 76 -19.24 -17.06 7.50
C VAL A 76 -19.20 -18.59 7.52
N PHE A 77 -18.11 -19.18 7.04
CA PHE A 77 -17.92 -20.64 6.97
C PHE A 77 -17.19 -21.21 8.20
N ASP A 78 -16.28 -20.45 8.81
CA ASP A 78 -15.59 -20.78 10.06
C ASP A 78 -16.47 -20.50 11.29
N ARG A 79 -17.49 -21.35 11.49
CA ARG A 79 -18.51 -21.15 12.54
C ARG A 79 -17.95 -21.21 13.96
N ASP A 80 -16.85 -21.92 14.18
CA ASP A 80 -16.19 -22.03 15.49
C ASP A 80 -15.03 -21.04 15.67
N ASN A 81 -14.79 -20.16 14.69
CA ASN A 81 -13.73 -19.13 14.69
C ASN A 81 -12.35 -19.71 15.01
N ASN A 82 -12.11 -20.95 14.57
CA ASN A 82 -10.85 -21.63 14.84
C ASN A 82 -9.78 -21.29 13.78
N GLY A 83 -10.14 -20.55 12.73
CA GLY A 83 -9.29 -20.18 11.61
C GLY A 83 -9.28 -21.19 10.46
N PHE A 84 -10.13 -22.22 10.49
CA PHE A 84 -10.14 -23.35 9.55
C PHE A 84 -11.58 -23.76 9.19
N ILE A 85 -11.90 -23.73 7.89
CA ILE A 85 -13.16 -24.30 7.38
C ILE A 85 -12.98 -25.81 7.29
N SER A 86 -13.58 -26.55 8.23
CA SER A 86 -13.55 -28.00 8.24
C SER A 86 -14.59 -28.57 7.27
N ALA A 87 -14.21 -29.58 6.48
CA ALA A 87 -15.17 -30.37 5.72
C ALA A 87 -16.00 -31.22 6.70
N ALA A 88 -17.33 -31.05 6.65
CA ALA A 88 -18.26 -31.86 7.44
C ALA A 88 -18.28 -33.33 7.00
#